data_AF-A0A382H571-F1
#
_entry.id   AF-A0A382H571-F1
#
_cell.length_a   1.000
_cell.length_b   1.000
_cell.length_c   1.000
_cell.angle_alpha   90.00
_cell.angle_beta   90.00
_cell.angle_gamma   90.00
#
_symmetry.space_group_name_H-M   'P 1'
#
loop_
_entity.id
_entity.type
_entity.pdbx_description
1 polymer ?
#
loop_
_entity_poly.entity_id
_entity_poly.type
_entity_poly.pdbx_seq_one_letter_code
_entity_poly.pdbx_strand_id
1 'polypeptide(L)'
;MSYYGMRALLVLYMTGAITEFNPGLGWSQMEAQAIYGIYVGMVYFMVVPGGWLADNILGHQKAVLYGAMIIALGHFTLAIPIEQTFFLGLIFVVLGTGLL
;
A
#
# COMPACT_ATOMS: atom_id res chain seq x y z
N MET A 1 -8.77 -10.24 -1.80
CA MET A 1 -8.09 -11.04 -0.75
C MET A 1 -6.73 -10.48 -0.35
N SER A 2 -5.87 -10.04 -1.29
CA SER A 2 -4.53 -9.47 -0.95
C SER A 2 -4.59 -8.23 -0.03
N TYR A 3 -5.48 -7.27 -0.32
CA TYR A 3 -5.56 -6.01 0.44
C TYR A 3 -5.85 -6.19 1.94
N TYR A 4 -6.83 -7.03 2.29
CA TYR A 4 -7.18 -7.29 3.70
C TYR A 4 -6.09 -8.07 4.44
N GLY A 5 -5.41 -9.00 3.76
CA GLY A 5 -4.27 -9.73 4.32
C GLY A 5 -3.08 -8.81 4.63
N MET A 6 -2.71 -7.94 3.68
CA MET A 6 -1.65 -6.96 3.88
C MET A 6 -2.01 -5.97 5.00
N ARG A 7 -3.25 -5.48 5.03
CA ARG A 7 -3.75 -4.56 6.06
C ARG A 7 -3.64 -5.14 7.48
N ALA A 8 -3.93 -6.43 7.64
CA ALA A 8 -3.81 -7.14 8.93
C ALA A 8 -2.35 -7.32 9.37
N LEU A 9 -1.45 -7.57 8.41
CA LEU A 9 -0.03 -7.79 8.68
C LEU A 9 0.79 -6.51 8.78
N LEU A 10 0.31 -5.38 8.25
CA LEU A 10 1.07 -4.14 8.15
C LEU A 10 1.52 -3.61 9.51
N VAL A 11 0.57 -3.46 10.45
CA VAL A 11 0.88 -2.97 11.80
C VAL A 11 1.77 -3.96 12.54
N LEU A 12 1.50 -5.26 12.37
CA LEU A 12 2.26 -6.33 13.01
C LEU A 12 3.71 -6.37 12.54
N TYR A 13 3.95 -6.11 11.24
CA TYR A 13 5.29 -5.99 10.67
C TYR A 13 6.01 -4.72 11.16
N MET A 14 5.32 -3.58 11.23
CA MET A 14 5.89 -2.33 11.72
C MET A 14 6.31 -2.43 13.21
N THR A 15 5.48 -3.04 14.06
CA THR A 15 5.77 -3.19 15.50
C THR A 15 6.60 -4.42 15.84
N GLY A 16 6.82 -5.33 14.90
CA GLY A 16 7.57 -6.56 15.11
C GLY A 16 9.03 -6.29 15.50
N ALA A 17 9.60 -7.16 16.33
CA ALA A 17 10.96 -6.99 16.82
C ALA A 17 12.01 -7.14 15.69
N ILE A 18 13.07 -6.35 15.75
CA ILE A 18 14.15 -6.32 14.74
C ILE A 18 15.00 -7.60 14.79
N THR A 19 15.06 -8.28 15.93
CA THR A 19 16.01 -9.38 16.19
C THR A 19 15.39 -10.79 16.18
N GLU A 20 14.13 -10.94 15.78
CA GLU A 20 13.46 -12.25 15.71
C GLU A 20 13.72 -12.98 14.39
N PHE A 21 13.27 -14.24 14.31
CA PHE A 21 13.35 -15.07 13.10
C PHE A 21 12.61 -14.46 11.90
N ASN A 22 11.60 -13.62 12.16
CA ASN A 22 10.92 -12.81 11.16
C ASN A 22 11.02 -11.33 11.56
N PRO A 23 12.11 -10.64 11.18
CA PRO A 23 12.40 -9.29 11.64
C PRO A 23 11.34 -8.30 11.16
N GLY A 24 10.77 -7.54 12.10
CA GLY A 24 9.94 -6.37 11.83
C GLY A 24 10.75 -5.07 11.80
N LEU A 25 10.05 -3.93 11.80
CA LEU A 25 10.69 -2.61 11.78
C LEU A 25 11.01 -2.05 13.18
N GLY A 26 10.47 -2.66 14.24
CA GLY A 26 10.70 -2.23 15.63
C GLY A 26 10.12 -0.86 15.99
N TRP A 27 9.18 -0.35 15.20
CA TRP A 27 8.54 0.94 15.44
C TRP A 27 7.55 0.87 16.60
N SER A 28 7.26 2.02 17.20
CA SER A 28 6.26 2.09 18.27
C SER A 28 4.85 1.80 17.73
N GLN A 29 3.99 1.30 18.60
CA GLN A 29 2.57 1.09 18.26
C GLN A 29 1.90 2.39 17.79
N MET A 30 2.31 3.55 18.34
CA MET A 30 1.78 4.85 17.98
C MET A 30 2.15 5.23 16.53
N GLU A 31 3.41 5.09 16.17
CA GLU A 31 3.91 5.36 14.80
C GLU A 31 3.25 4.43 13.78
N ALA A 32 3.18 3.14 14.09
CA ALA A 32 2.55 2.14 13.24
C ALA A 32 1.07 2.44 12.97
N GLN A 33 0.31 2.87 13.99
CA GLN A 33 -1.10 3.25 13.82
C GLN A 33 -1.26 4.56 13.05
N ALA A 34 -0.36 5.53 13.24
CA ALA A 34 -0.37 6.78 12.47
C ALA A 34 -0.16 6.51 10.97
N ILE A 35 0.86 5.72 10.62
CA ILE A 35 1.14 5.35 9.22
C ILE A 35 -0.01 4.55 8.62
N TYR A 36 -0.56 3.60 9.38
CA TYR A 36 -1.73 2.83 8.96
C TYR A 36 -2.95 3.72 8.70
N GLY A 37 -3.24 4.68 9.59
CA GLY A 37 -4.33 5.62 9.43
C GLY A 37 -4.18 6.48 8.18
N ILE A 38 -2.97 7.01 7.94
CA ILE A 38 -2.65 7.77 6.73
C ILE A 38 -2.82 6.90 5.48
N TYR A 39 -2.28 5.68 5.50
CA TYR A 39 -2.40 4.73 4.38
C TYR A 39 -3.87 4.47 4.02
N VAL A 40 -4.70 4.12 5.01
CA VAL A 40 -6.13 3.86 4.78
C VAL A 40 -6.85 5.12 4.28
N GLY A 41 -6.58 6.27 4.88
CA GLY A 41 -7.15 7.55 4.45
C GLY A 41 -6.80 7.88 3.00
N MET A 42 -5.55 7.65 2.60
CA MET A 42 -5.07 7.90 1.24
C MET A 42 -5.66 6.93 0.23
N VAL A 43 -5.83 5.65 0.58
CA VAL A 43 -6.52 4.67 -0.29
C VAL A 43 -7.92 5.16 -0.64
N TYR A 44 -8.70 5.60 0.35
CA TYR A 44 -10.05 6.12 0.11
C TYR A 44 -10.06 7.45 -0.63
N PHE A 45 -9.11 8.34 -0.32
CA PHE A 45 -8.97 9.62 -1.01
C PHE A 45 -8.64 9.44 -2.49
N MET A 46 -7.75 8.51 -2.84
CA MET A 46 -7.24 8.34 -4.21
C MET A 46 -8.28 7.81 -5.20
N VAL A 47 -9.39 7.24 -4.72
CA VAL A 47 -10.53 6.81 -5.57
C VAL A 47 -11.11 7.99 -6.35
N VAL A 48 -11.15 9.19 -5.77
CA VAL A 48 -11.72 10.38 -6.42
C VAL A 48 -10.90 10.82 -7.65
N PRO A 49 -9.60 11.15 -7.53
CA PRO A 49 -8.80 11.53 -8.69
C PRO A 49 -8.58 10.37 -9.66
N GLY A 50 -8.51 9.12 -9.17
CA GLY A 50 -8.32 7.95 -10.04
C GLY A 50 -9.56 7.61 -10.87
N GLY A 51 -10.76 7.74 -10.30
CA GLY A 51 -12.01 7.64 -11.05
C GLY A 51 -12.13 8.72 -12.12
N TRP A 52 -11.83 9.98 -11.78
CA TRP A 52 -11.79 11.06 -12.77
C TRP A 52 -10.81 10.78 -13.92
N LEU A 53 -9.63 10.24 -13.62
CA LEU A 53 -8.63 9.86 -14.61
C LEU A 53 -9.10 8.70 -15.51
N ALA A 54 -9.81 7.72 -14.92
CA ALA A 54 -10.43 6.62 -15.66
C ALA A 54 -11.52 7.11 -16.62
N ASP A 55 -12.36 8.05 -16.17
CA ASP A 55 -13.50 8.55 -16.95
C ASP A 55 -13.07 9.45 -18.11
N ASN A 56 -12.04 10.28 -17.92
CA ASN A 56 -11.72 11.36 -18.86
C ASN A 56 -10.50 11.08 -19.76
N ILE A 57 -9.59 10.20 -19.36
CA ILE A 57 -8.29 10.05 -20.03
C ILE A 57 -8.04 8.61 -20.47
N LEU A 58 -8.14 7.65 -19.54
CA LEU A 58 -7.67 6.28 -19.77
C LEU A 58 -8.75 5.35 -20.31
N GLY A 59 -9.99 5.55 -19.90
CA GLY A 59 -11.07 4.57 -20.02
C GLY A 59 -10.96 3.47 -18.96
N HIS A 60 -12.10 3.00 -18.46
CA HIS A 60 -12.18 2.07 -17.32
C HIS A 60 -11.33 0.81 -17.46
N GLN A 61 -11.33 0.16 -18.63
CA GLN A 61 -10.57 -1.08 -18.83
C GLN A 61 -9.06 -0.90 -18.69
N LYS A 62 -8.52 0.22 -19.21
CA LYS A 62 -7.09 0.51 -19.10
C LYS A 62 -6.72 0.98 -17.69
N ALA A 63 -7.59 1.78 -17.05
CA ALA A 63 -7.40 2.20 -15.67
C ALA A 63 -7.26 1.00 -14.73
N VAL A 64 -8.15 0.01 -14.84
CA VAL A 64 -8.11 -1.23 -14.05
C VAL A 64 -6.83 -2.02 -14.33
N LEU A 65 -6.42 -2.15 -15.60
CA LEU A 65 -5.19 -2.87 -15.96
C LEU A 65 -3.94 -2.20 -15.39
N TYR A 66 -3.81 -0.88 -15.54
CA TYR A 66 -2.69 -0.13 -14.98
C TYR A 66 -2.70 -0.16 -13.45
N GLY A 67 -3.86 -0.01 -12.81
CA GLY A 67 -4.02 -0.10 -11.36
C GLY A 67 -3.55 -1.46 -10.82
N ALA A 68 -3.97 -2.56 -11.46
CA ALA A 68 -3.55 -3.90 -11.09
C ALA A 68 -2.03 -4.10 -11.23
N MET A 69 -1.41 -3.59 -12.31
CA MET A 69 0.05 -3.67 -12.49
C MET A 69 0.81 -2.86 -11.43
N ILE A 70 0.33 -1.67 -11.09
CA ILE A 70 0.95 -0.82 -10.06
C ILE A 70 0.85 -1.49 -8.68
N ILE A 71 -0.29 -2.10 -8.34
CA ILE A 71 -0.47 -2.84 -7.08
C ILE A 71 0.48 -4.04 -7.02
N ALA A 72 0.61 -4.79 -8.11
CA ALA A 72 1.55 -5.91 -8.18
C ALA A 72 2.99 -5.45 -7.90
N LEU A 73 3.42 -4.36 -8.53
CA LEU A 73 4.73 -3.75 -8.27
C LEU A 73 4.89 -3.31 -6.82
N GLY A 74 3.87 -2.70 -6.22
CA GLY A 74 3.87 -2.32 -4.80
C GLY A 74 4.09 -3.51 -3.87
N HIS A 75 3.44 -4.65 -4.14
CA HIS A 75 3.66 -5.87 -3.39
C HIS A 75 5.06 -6.47 -3.60
N PHE A 76 5.63 -6.39 -4.81
CA PHE A 76 7.01 -6.80 -5.04
C PHE A 76 8.00 -5.92 -4.26
N THR A 77 7.77 -4.61 -4.19
CA THR A 77 8.64 -3.70 -3.41
C THR A 77 8.50 -3.92 -1.90
N LEU A 78 7.33 -4.32 -1.42
CA LEU A 78 7.11 -4.68 0.00
C LEU A 78 7.82 -5.98 0.39
N ALA A 79 8.14 -6.86 -0.57
CA ALA A 79 8.88 -8.08 -0.30
C ALA A 79 10.37 -7.82 -0.01
N ILE A 80 10.87 -6.62 -0.32
CA ILE A 80 12.25 -6.22 -0.05
C ILE A 80 12.29 -5.62 1.38
N PRO A 81 13.07 -6.20 2.32
CA PRO A 81 13.08 -5.80 3.73
C PRO A 81 13.94 -4.55 3.96
N ILE A 82 13.61 -3.44 3.30
CA ILE A 82 14.27 -2.14 3.41
C ILE A 82 13.20 -1.08 3.75
N GLU A 83 13.47 -0.19 4.69
CA GLU A 83 12.49 0.83 5.11
C GLU A 83 12.05 1.73 3.96
N GLN A 84 12.96 2.16 3.08
CA GLN A 84 12.59 2.98 1.93
C GLN A 84 11.67 2.23 0.95
N THR A 85 11.89 0.92 0.73
CA THR A 85 11.05 0.12 -0.17
C THR A 85 9.68 -0.16 0.43
N PHE A 86 9.57 -0.19 1.76
CA PHE A 86 8.30 -0.30 2.46
C PHE A 86 7.37 0.89 2.15
N PHE A 87 7.84 2.12 2.38
CA PHE A 87 7.05 3.33 2.07
C PHE A 87 6.73 3.46 0.59
N LEU A 88 7.70 3.14 -0.26
CA LEU A 88 7.51 3.17 -1.71
C LEU A 88 6.46 2.15 -2.17
N GLY A 89 6.46 0.97 -1.56
CA GLY A 89 5.43 -0.05 -1.80
C GLY A 89 4.04 0.38 -1.35
N LEU A 90 3.92 1.04 -0.19
CA LEU A 90 2.66 1.63 0.26
C LEU A 90 2.12 2.67 -0.72
N ILE A 91 2.99 3.55 -1.23
CA ILE A 91 2.62 4.57 -2.22
C ILE A 91 2.10 3.91 -3.49
N PHE A 92 2.77 2.88 -4.01
CA PHE A 92 2.29 2.17 -5.19
C PHE A 92 0.93 1.50 -4.95
N VAL A 93 0.73 0.85 -3.80
CA VAL A 93 -0.57 0.24 -3.51
C VAL A 93 -1.67 1.30 -3.42
N VAL A 94 -1.43 2.45 -2.79
CA VAL A 94 -2.40 3.57 -2.74
C VAL A 94 -2.75 4.06 -4.15
N LEU A 95 -1.74 4.35 -4.98
CA LEU A 95 -1.93 4.87 -6.33
C LEU A 95 -2.66 3.87 -7.22
N GLY A 96 -2.26 2.60 -7.18
CA GLY A 96 -2.89 1.56 -7.98
C GLY A 96 -4.32 1.26 -7.53
N THR A 97 -4.61 1.34 -6.22
CA THR A 97 -5.97 1.15 -5.70
C THR A 97 -6.90 2.30 -6.09
N GLY A 98 -6.40 3.53 -6.22
CA GLY A 98 -7.20 4.65 -6.69
C GLY A 98 -7.69 4.52 -8.14
N LEU A 99 -6.98 3.73 -8.96
CA LEU A 99 -7.30 3.50 -10.39
C LEU A 99 -8.25 2.32 -10.64
N LEU A 100 -8.58 1.55 -9.60
CA LEU A 100 -9.52 0.44 -9.65
C LEU A 100 -10.95 0.91 -9.39
#